data_AF-A0A1X6PF69-F1
#
_entry.id   AF-A0A1X6PF69-F1
#
_cell.length_a   1.000
_cell.length_b   1.000
_cell.length_c   1.000
_cell.angle_alpha   90.00
_cell.angle_beta   90.00
_cell.angle_gamma   90.00
#
_symmetry.space_group_name_H-M   'P 1'
#
loop_
_entity.id
_entity.type
_entity.pdbx_description
1 polymer ?
#
loop_
_entity_poly.entity_id
_entity_poly.type
_entity_poly.pdbx_seq_one_letter_code
_entity_poly.pdbx_strand_id
1 'polypeptide(L)'
;MDLVADEWEVRNPGLLLLLFGDQCSAHMSTDTLERALKRQVYLFFLVANASHFLQPLDAEPFAEFHRFLRRTNEAYVFDAIMVGKSTRDALLAAAYHSDRRTFTPRVVTKAFKTTGLWPLNIPVVLARAHDNLGVATGGETARDEARVMAAETIAAAPERSAKVSAGVSSGTVSVQRAALHSPYSLFAAARKRTAEQEEEAAQRRARKMARMENKAAKVKCVEEAAAARLLLICRACAVSRHRGGGGWKVCLCGNWRACSKCKDEFSTSGLIATHMENCSAGFGGSSE
;
A
#
# COMPACT_ATOMS: atom_id res chain seq x y z
N MET A 1 -10.32 22.33 4.31
CA MET A 1 -11.58 22.59 3.60
C MET A 1 -12.44 23.56 4.37
N ASP A 2 -12.79 23.26 5.62
CA ASP A 2 -13.73 24.08 6.40
C ASP A 2 -13.27 25.55 6.54
N LEU A 3 -12.01 25.78 6.93
CA LEU A 3 -11.47 27.14 7.05
C LEU A 3 -11.60 27.98 5.77
N VAL A 4 -11.34 27.38 4.61
CA VAL A 4 -11.45 28.07 3.31
C VAL A 4 -12.90 28.36 2.97
N ALA A 5 -13.80 27.41 3.23
CA ALA A 5 -15.23 27.59 3.00
C ALA A 5 -15.82 28.69 3.90
N ASP A 6 -15.47 28.68 5.19
CA ASP A 6 -15.94 29.67 6.16
C ASP A 6 -15.43 31.08 5.81
N GLU A 7 -14.14 31.21 5.45
CA GLU A 7 -13.61 32.51 5.01
C GLU A 7 -14.28 32.98 3.70
N TRP A 8 -14.50 32.06 2.76
CA TRP A 8 -15.13 32.39 1.48
C TRP A 8 -16.56 32.87 1.64
N GLU A 9 -17.37 32.18 2.47
CA GLU A 9 -18.75 32.54 2.75
C GLU A 9 -18.88 33.95 3.34
N VAL A 10 -17.96 34.31 4.26
CA VAL A 10 -17.92 35.64 4.85
C VAL A 10 -17.53 36.71 3.82
N ARG A 11 -16.54 36.42 2.96
CA ARG A 11 -15.99 37.41 2.02
C ARG A 11 -16.78 37.55 0.72
N ASN A 12 -17.48 36.49 0.31
CA ASN A 12 -18.15 36.37 -0.98
C ASN A 12 -19.54 35.69 -0.82
N PRO A 13 -20.46 36.30 -0.05
CA PRO A 13 -21.74 35.68 0.27
C PRO A 13 -22.56 35.39 -0.99
N GLY A 14 -23.10 34.18 -1.08
CA GLY A 14 -23.93 33.72 -2.20
C GLY A 14 -23.16 33.31 -3.47
N LEU A 15 -21.83 33.42 -3.49
CA LEU A 15 -21.02 32.96 -4.62
C LEU A 15 -20.46 31.56 -4.39
N LEU A 16 -20.60 30.70 -5.40
CA LEU A 16 -20.01 29.37 -5.38
C LEU A 16 -18.48 29.45 -5.42
N LEU A 17 -17.81 28.59 -4.64
CA LEU A 17 -16.36 28.49 -4.65
C LEU A 17 -15.89 27.38 -5.59
N LEU A 18 -15.03 27.75 -6.53
CA LEU A 18 -14.34 26.83 -7.43
C LEU A 18 -12.86 26.74 -7.05
N LEU A 19 -12.38 25.54 -6.73
CA LEU A 19 -10.98 25.29 -6.40
C LEU A 19 -10.31 24.44 -7.46
N PHE A 20 -9.23 24.95 -8.05
CA PHE A 20 -8.36 24.20 -8.95
C PHE A 20 -7.21 23.57 -8.15
N GLY A 21 -7.04 22.26 -8.30
CA GLY A 21 -6.03 21.48 -7.59
C GLY A 21 -5.32 20.47 -8.48
N ASP A 22 -4.19 19.97 -8.03
CA ASP A 22 -3.54 18.81 -8.61
C ASP A 22 -4.19 17.51 -8.10
N GLN A 23 -3.80 16.38 -8.67
CA GLN A 23 -4.33 15.06 -8.28
C GLN A 23 -3.59 14.46 -7.07
N CYS A 24 -3.09 15.29 -6.16
CA CYS A 24 -2.46 14.81 -4.93
C CYS A 24 -3.45 13.92 -4.15
N SER A 25 -2.97 12.80 -3.60
CA SER A 25 -3.80 11.80 -2.93
C SER A 25 -4.60 12.38 -1.76
N ALA A 26 -4.03 13.35 -1.04
CA ALA A 26 -4.72 14.07 0.03
C ALA A 26 -5.92 14.87 -0.51
N HIS A 27 -5.78 15.53 -1.66
CA HIS A 27 -6.84 16.31 -2.29
C HIS A 27 -7.95 15.43 -2.89
N MET A 28 -7.57 14.25 -3.39
CA MET A 28 -8.48 13.26 -4.01
C MET A 28 -9.09 12.28 -2.99
N SER A 29 -8.81 12.44 -1.69
CA SER A 29 -9.35 11.58 -0.65
C SER A 29 -10.87 11.73 -0.52
N THR A 30 -11.58 10.62 -0.25
CA THR A 30 -13.04 10.62 -0.11
C THR A 30 -13.52 11.62 0.93
N ASP A 31 -12.83 11.69 2.07
CA ASP A 31 -13.10 12.62 3.16
C ASP A 31 -12.98 14.09 2.72
N THR A 32 -11.98 14.42 1.88
CA THR A 32 -11.84 15.77 1.32
C THR A 32 -12.94 16.09 0.31
N LEU A 33 -13.28 15.15 -0.57
CA LEU A 33 -14.35 15.31 -1.56
C LEU A 33 -15.72 15.48 -0.88
N GLU A 34 -16.01 14.69 0.16
CA GLU A 34 -17.27 14.78 0.91
C GLU A 34 -17.40 16.11 1.64
N ARG A 35 -16.34 16.57 2.29
CA ARG A 35 -16.34 17.88 2.96
C ARG A 35 -16.52 19.02 1.98
N ALA A 36 -15.86 18.97 0.82
CA ALA A 36 -16.01 19.98 -0.22
C ALA A 36 -17.47 20.07 -0.70
N LEU A 37 -18.08 18.92 -1.03
CA LEU A 37 -19.45 18.87 -1.52
C LEU A 37 -20.47 19.36 -0.48
N LYS A 38 -20.32 18.96 0.78
CA LYS A 38 -21.18 19.43 1.89
C LYS A 38 -21.14 20.95 2.06
N ARG A 39 -20.00 21.57 1.73
CA ARG A 39 -19.77 23.02 1.81
C ARG A 39 -19.97 23.76 0.49
N GLN A 40 -20.51 23.10 -0.54
CA GLN A 40 -20.69 23.66 -1.89
C GLN A 40 -19.39 24.20 -2.52
N VAL A 41 -18.26 23.59 -2.17
CA VAL A 41 -16.95 23.86 -2.77
C VAL A 41 -16.72 22.87 -3.91
N TYR A 42 -16.59 23.39 -5.13
CA TYR A 42 -16.39 22.58 -6.32
C TYR A 42 -14.91 22.40 -6.61
N LEU A 43 -14.45 21.16 -6.58
CA LEU A 43 -13.06 20.81 -6.85
C LEU A 43 -12.86 20.44 -8.32
N PHE A 44 -11.94 21.12 -8.98
CA PHE A 44 -11.49 20.82 -10.33
C PHE A 44 -10.04 20.35 -10.30
N PHE A 45 -9.85 19.08 -10.61
CA PHE A 45 -8.53 18.47 -10.64
C PHE A 45 -7.93 18.58 -12.04
N LEU A 46 -6.76 19.22 -12.10
CA LEU A 46 -5.98 19.32 -13.33
C LEU A 46 -5.40 17.96 -13.70
N VAL A 47 -5.01 17.80 -14.95
CA VAL A 47 -4.43 16.54 -15.45
C VAL A 47 -3.13 16.23 -14.69
N ALA A 48 -2.91 14.96 -14.37
CA ALA A 48 -1.69 14.51 -13.72
C ALA A 48 -0.44 14.94 -14.52
N ASN A 49 0.62 15.36 -13.79
CA ASN A 49 1.87 15.90 -14.33
C ASN A 49 1.73 17.22 -15.10
N ALA A 50 0.60 17.92 -15.01
CA ALA A 50 0.40 19.20 -15.66
C ALA A 50 0.59 20.42 -14.74
N SER A 51 0.88 20.24 -13.45
CA SER A 51 0.95 21.35 -12.47
C SER A 51 1.91 22.45 -12.92
N HIS A 52 3.11 22.08 -13.35
CA HIS A 52 4.14 23.02 -13.80
C HIS A 52 3.73 23.98 -14.94
N PHE A 53 2.67 23.68 -15.71
CA PHE A 53 2.21 24.56 -16.79
C PHE A 53 0.73 24.93 -16.75
N LEU A 54 -0.12 24.17 -16.07
CA LEU A 54 -1.54 24.48 -15.90
C LEU A 54 -1.89 25.03 -14.52
N GLN A 55 -1.14 24.74 -13.45
CA GLN A 55 -1.46 25.33 -12.16
C GLN A 55 -1.10 26.81 -12.14
N PRO A 56 -2.06 27.72 -11.90
CA PRO A 56 -1.77 29.15 -11.83
C PRO A 56 -0.73 29.45 -10.75
N LEU A 57 -0.81 28.78 -9.60
CA LEU A 57 0.15 28.91 -8.50
C LEU A 57 1.60 28.65 -8.91
N ASP A 58 1.83 27.57 -9.66
CA ASP A 58 3.17 27.21 -10.14
C ASP A 58 3.64 28.12 -11.30
N ALA A 59 2.70 28.60 -12.11
CA ALA A 59 3.01 29.39 -13.30
C ALA A 59 3.59 30.77 -12.99
N GLU A 60 3.13 31.44 -11.92
CA GLU A 60 3.59 32.80 -11.61
C GLU A 60 3.71 33.15 -10.12
N PRO A 61 2.69 32.95 -9.25
CA PRO A 61 2.76 33.32 -7.83
C PRO A 61 3.93 32.67 -7.09
N PHE A 62 4.11 31.34 -7.21
CA PHE A 62 5.23 30.66 -6.53
C PHE A 62 6.59 31.02 -7.13
N ALA A 63 6.68 31.23 -8.44
CA ALA A 63 7.91 31.68 -9.08
C ALA A 63 8.34 33.05 -8.53
N GLU A 64 7.41 34.00 -8.44
CA GLU A 64 7.67 35.32 -7.88
C GLU A 64 7.91 35.26 -6.37
N PHE A 65 7.15 34.45 -5.64
CA PHE A 65 7.33 34.21 -4.21
C PHE A 65 8.72 33.69 -3.89
N HIS A 66 9.20 32.64 -4.56
CA HIS A 66 10.55 32.11 -4.35
C HIS A 66 11.63 33.14 -4.66
N ARG A 67 11.44 33.96 -5.70
CA ARG A 67 12.37 35.03 -6.07
C ARG A 67 12.48 36.09 -4.96
N PHE A 68 11.35 36.53 -4.41
CA PHE A 68 11.32 37.47 -3.30
C PHE A 68 11.84 36.84 -2.01
N LEU A 69 11.37 35.63 -1.69
CA LEU A 69 11.75 34.91 -0.49
C LEU A 69 13.25 34.73 -0.41
N ARG A 70 13.91 34.33 -1.50
CA ARG A 70 15.38 34.19 -1.53
C ARG A 70 16.08 35.49 -1.13
N ARG A 71 15.61 36.64 -1.61
CA ARG A 71 16.20 37.95 -1.29
C ARG A 71 15.89 38.40 0.13
N THR A 72 14.67 38.18 0.60
CA THR A 72 14.25 38.65 1.93
C THR A 72 14.74 37.74 3.05
N ASN A 73 14.85 36.44 2.79
CA ASN A 73 15.25 35.46 3.80
C ASN A 73 16.63 35.79 4.39
N GLU A 74 17.62 36.06 3.55
CA GLU A 74 18.97 36.43 3.99
C GLU A 74 18.96 37.65 4.92
N ALA A 75 18.21 38.70 4.58
CA ALA A 75 18.10 39.92 5.39
C ALA A 75 17.43 39.65 6.75
N TYR A 76 16.34 38.89 6.77
CA TYR A 76 15.61 38.57 8.00
C TYR A 76 16.41 37.65 8.93
N VAL A 77 17.10 36.65 8.37
CA VAL A 77 17.96 35.74 9.15
C VAL A 77 19.14 36.51 9.73
N PHE A 78 19.78 37.38 8.95
CA PHE A 78 20.88 38.21 9.42
C PHE A 78 20.44 39.13 10.57
N ASP A 79 19.32 39.84 10.42
CA ASP A 79 18.75 40.70 11.47
C ASP A 79 18.44 39.90 12.74
N ALA A 80 17.83 38.71 12.60
CA ALA A 80 17.53 37.84 13.73
C ALA A 80 18.80 37.40 14.48
N ILE A 81 19.87 37.04 13.77
CA ILE A 81 21.15 36.68 14.38
C ILE A 81 21.75 37.88 15.13
N MET A 82 21.73 39.07 14.52
CA MET A 82 22.29 40.30 15.11
C MET A 82 21.56 40.73 16.39
N VAL A 83 20.24 40.51 16.47
CA VAL A 83 19.41 40.88 17.62
C VAL A 83 19.21 39.70 18.59
N GLY A 84 19.86 38.56 18.36
CA GLY A 84 19.76 37.37 19.22
C GLY A 84 18.36 36.71 19.22
N LYS A 85 17.60 36.85 18.12
CA LYS A 85 16.26 36.28 17.93
C LYS A 85 16.30 34.95 17.17
N SER A 86 15.19 34.21 17.27
CA SER A 86 14.95 32.95 16.58
C SER A 86 15.00 33.10 15.05
N THR A 87 15.88 32.34 14.41
CA THR A 87 15.95 32.25 12.93
C THR A 87 14.71 31.59 12.34
N ARG A 88 14.03 30.70 13.08
CA ARG A 88 12.75 30.11 12.66
C ARG A 88 11.68 31.16 12.47
N ASP A 89 11.55 32.08 13.41
CA ASP A 89 10.51 33.12 13.35
C ASP A 89 10.87 34.15 12.25
N ALA A 90 12.16 34.35 12.00
CA ALA A 90 12.65 35.15 10.87
C ALA A 90 12.27 34.53 9.51
N LEU A 91 12.39 33.21 9.35
CA LEU A 91 11.97 32.50 8.14
C LEU A 91 10.47 32.67 7.88
N LEU A 92 9.65 32.52 8.93
CA LEU A 92 8.20 32.72 8.83
C LEU A 92 7.85 34.17 8.48
N ALA A 93 8.53 35.14 9.08
CA ALA A 93 8.34 36.55 8.77
C ALA A 93 8.75 36.89 7.33
N ALA A 94 9.85 36.33 6.83
CA ALA A 94 10.29 36.48 5.44
C ALA A 94 9.30 35.86 4.44
N ALA A 95 8.78 34.68 4.76
CA ALA A 95 7.72 34.02 3.99
C ALA A 95 6.46 34.88 3.96
N TYR A 96 5.97 35.34 5.11
CA TYR A 96 4.80 36.21 5.19
C TYR A 96 4.98 37.51 4.41
N HIS A 97 6.13 38.18 4.54
CA HIS A 97 6.43 39.39 3.79
C HIS A 97 6.47 39.14 2.26
N SER A 98 7.03 38.01 1.84
CA SER A 98 7.07 37.61 0.42
C SER A 98 5.67 37.29 -0.11
N ASP A 99 4.84 36.61 0.69
CA ASP A 99 3.46 36.27 0.34
C ASP A 99 2.65 37.53 0.04
N ARG A 100 2.65 38.50 0.98
CA ARG A 100 1.93 39.78 0.85
C ARG A 100 2.31 40.57 -0.41
N ARG A 101 3.51 40.38 -0.93
CA ARG A 101 4.03 41.09 -2.10
C ARG A 101 3.77 40.37 -3.43
N THR A 102 3.54 39.06 -3.38
CA THR A 102 3.50 38.20 -4.58
C THR A 102 2.11 37.62 -4.86
N PHE A 103 1.30 37.35 -3.84
CA PHE A 103 -0.07 36.86 -3.97
C PHE A 103 -1.09 38.01 -4.09
N THR A 104 -0.80 38.97 -4.98
CA THR A 104 -1.71 40.09 -5.23
C THR A 104 -2.80 39.70 -6.25
N PRO A 105 -3.99 40.35 -6.23
CA PRO A 105 -5.03 40.10 -7.24
C PRO A 105 -4.52 40.22 -8.67
N ARG A 106 -3.57 41.15 -8.92
CA ARG A 106 -2.96 41.33 -10.25
C ARG A 106 -2.16 40.12 -10.69
N VAL A 107 -1.30 39.58 -9.81
CA VAL A 107 -0.46 38.41 -10.11
C VAL A 107 -1.32 37.17 -10.27
N VAL A 108 -2.27 36.95 -9.35
CA VAL A 108 -3.19 35.81 -9.41
C VAL A 108 -4.03 35.85 -10.70
N THR A 109 -4.65 36.99 -11.02
CA THR A 109 -5.43 37.14 -12.26
C THR A 109 -4.58 36.91 -13.50
N LYS A 110 -3.35 37.41 -13.52
CA LYS A 110 -2.41 37.20 -14.63
C LYS A 110 -2.04 35.72 -14.77
N ALA A 111 -1.82 35.01 -13.66
CA ALA A 111 -1.49 33.59 -13.67
C ALA A 111 -2.64 32.75 -14.27
N PHE A 112 -3.88 33.05 -13.88
CA PHE A 112 -5.08 32.40 -14.45
C PHE A 112 -5.25 32.66 -15.95
N LYS A 113 -4.97 33.89 -16.41
CA LYS A 113 -4.98 34.22 -17.84
C LYS A 113 -3.86 33.51 -18.60
N THR A 114 -2.65 33.49 -18.03
CA THR A 114 -1.45 32.88 -18.62
C THR A 114 -1.59 31.37 -18.79
N THR A 115 -2.25 30.70 -17.84
CA THR A 115 -2.54 29.26 -17.91
C THR A 115 -3.73 28.94 -18.82
N GLY A 116 -4.53 29.95 -19.20
CA GLY A 116 -5.75 29.77 -19.99
C GLY A 116 -6.91 29.16 -19.21
N LEU A 117 -6.84 29.10 -17.87
CA LEU A 117 -7.91 28.56 -17.04
C LEU A 117 -9.03 29.57 -16.78
N TRP A 118 -8.70 30.85 -16.65
CA TRP A 118 -9.71 31.89 -16.45
C TRP A 118 -9.36 33.24 -17.09
N PRO A 119 -10.22 33.74 -18.02
CA PRO A 119 -11.29 33.00 -18.69
C PRO A 119 -10.75 31.75 -19.40
N LEU A 120 -11.59 30.71 -19.53
CA LEU A 120 -11.17 29.47 -20.19
C LEU A 120 -10.77 29.75 -21.64
N ASN A 121 -9.52 29.46 -21.98
CA ASN A 121 -8.94 29.61 -23.30
C ASN A 121 -8.25 28.30 -23.71
N ILE A 122 -9.02 27.44 -24.38
CA ILE A 122 -8.58 26.11 -24.81
C ILE A 122 -7.33 26.19 -25.71
N PRO A 123 -7.23 27.10 -26.70
CA PRO A 123 -6.00 27.27 -27.48
C PRO A 123 -4.75 27.50 -26.63
N VAL A 124 -4.82 28.34 -25.59
CA VAL A 124 -3.68 28.60 -24.68
C VAL A 124 -3.33 27.35 -23.87
N VAL A 125 -4.34 26.66 -23.33
CA VAL A 125 -4.14 25.40 -22.57
C VAL A 125 -3.43 24.36 -23.43
N LEU A 126 -3.88 24.17 -24.67
CA LEU A 126 -3.29 23.21 -25.60
C LEU A 126 -1.89 23.63 -26.05
N ALA A 127 -1.67 24.91 -26.39
CA ALA A 127 -0.35 25.40 -26.76
C ALA A 127 0.68 25.14 -25.65
N ARG A 128 0.33 25.42 -24.38
CA ARG A 128 1.21 25.12 -23.24
C ARG A 128 1.43 23.62 -23.06
N ALA A 129 0.41 22.80 -23.30
CA ALA A 129 0.58 21.35 -23.26
C ALA A 129 1.56 20.88 -24.35
N HIS A 130 1.42 21.37 -25.59
CA HIS A 130 2.35 21.08 -26.68
C HIS A 130 3.77 21.52 -26.36
N ASP A 131 3.95 22.73 -25.85
CA ASP A 131 5.26 23.26 -25.45
C ASP A 131 5.93 22.37 -24.40
N ASN A 132 5.20 21.88 -23.41
CA ASN A 132 5.75 21.05 -22.33
C ASN A 132 5.91 19.59 -22.72
N LEU A 133 5.13 19.09 -23.68
CA LEU A 133 5.29 17.75 -24.24
C LEU A 133 6.36 17.69 -25.35
N GLY A 134 6.99 18.82 -25.69
CA GLY A 134 7.98 18.89 -26.78
C GLY A 134 7.39 18.69 -28.17
N VAL A 135 6.07 18.90 -28.31
CA VAL A 135 5.33 18.83 -29.59
C VAL A 135 5.31 20.20 -30.29
N ALA A 136 6.03 21.19 -29.74
CA ALA A 136 6.19 22.49 -30.37
C ALA A 136 6.79 22.34 -31.78
N THR A 137 6.16 22.98 -32.76
CA THR A 137 6.69 23.11 -34.11
C THR A 137 8.03 23.83 -34.05
N GLY A 138 9.07 23.18 -34.58
CA GLY A 138 10.47 23.60 -34.48
C GLY A 138 10.68 25.10 -34.59
N GLY A 139 11.25 25.65 -33.52
CA GLY A 139 11.95 26.93 -33.52
C GLY A 139 13.20 26.75 -32.69
N GLU A 140 14.34 27.19 -33.20
CA GLU A 140 15.62 27.18 -32.49
C GLU A 140 15.59 28.24 -31.39
N THR A 141 15.10 27.89 -30.19
CA THR A 141 15.21 28.79 -29.03
C THR A 141 16.15 28.21 -27.99
N ALA A 142 16.78 29.08 -27.18
CA ALA A 142 17.62 28.67 -26.05
C ALA A 142 16.88 27.77 -25.03
N ARG A 143 15.53 27.79 -25.03
CA ARG A 143 14.72 26.84 -24.26
C ARG A 143 14.75 25.44 -24.85
N ASP A 144 14.82 25.30 -26.16
CA ASP A 144 14.88 24.00 -26.83
C ASP A 144 16.27 23.38 -26.66
N GLU A 145 17.33 24.17 -26.70
CA GLU A 145 18.69 23.73 -26.31
C GLU A 145 18.74 23.27 -24.85
N ALA A 146 18.18 24.07 -23.92
CA ALA A 146 18.12 23.70 -22.50
C ALA A 146 17.29 22.42 -22.26
N ARG A 147 16.25 22.19 -23.07
CA ARG A 147 15.42 20.99 -23.02
C ARG A 147 16.17 19.76 -23.54
N VAL A 148 16.88 19.88 -24.67
CA VAL A 148 17.72 18.81 -25.20
C VAL A 148 18.78 18.42 -24.16
N MET A 149 19.47 19.40 -23.59
CA MET A 149 20.46 19.19 -22.53
C MET A 149 19.85 18.52 -21.28
N ALA A 150 18.65 18.92 -20.87
CA ALA A 150 17.96 18.30 -19.74
C ALA A 150 17.55 16.85 -20.04
N ALA A 151 17.02 16.59 -21.24
CA ALA A 151 16.63 15.26 -21.68
C ALA A 151 17.84 14.31 -21.76
N GLU A 152 18.97 14.77 -22.30
CA GLU A 152 20.24 14.03 -22.33
C GLU A 152 20.76 13.75 -20.92
N THR A 153 20.70 14.74 -20.01
CA THR A 153 21.13 14.57 -18.62
C THR A 153 20.27 13.55 -17.88
N ILE A 154 18.96 13.56 -18.10
CA ILE A 154 18.02 12.58 -17.52
C ILE A 154 18.25 11.19 -18.12
N ALA A 155 18.49 11.10 -19.42
CA ALA A 155 18.78 9.84 -20.11
C ALA A 155 20.13 9.23 -19.68
N ALA A 156 21.09 10.06 -19.28
CA ALA A 156 22.39 9.63 -18.74
C ALA A 156 22.38 9.33 -17.23
N ALA A 157 21.31 9.71 -16.51
CA ALA A 157 21.20 9.47 -15.07
C ALA A 157 21.18 7.97 -14.68
N PRO A 158 20.49 7.07 -15.41
CA PRO A 158 20.54 5.63 -15.15
C PRO A 158 21.95 5.04 -15.20
N GLU A 159 22.79 5.46 -16.15
CA GLU A 159 24.19 4.99 -16.26
C GLU A 159 25.04 5.44 -15.06
N ARG A 160 24.76 6.63 -14.50
CA ARG A 160 25.41 7.11 -13.27
C ARG A 160 24.89 6.40 -12.02
N SER A 161 23.61 6.03 -11.99
CA SER A 161 22.96 5.34 -10.87
C SER A 161 23.12 3.81 -10.89
N ALA A 162 23.54 3.21 -12.00
CA ALA A 162 23.84 1.78 -12.10
C ALA A 162 24.95 1.32 -11.13
N LYS A 163 25.83 2.24 -10.70
CA LYS A 163 26.83 1.97 -9.65
C LYS A 163 26.23 1.86 -8.22
N VAL A 164 24.94 2.16 -8.04
CA VAL A 164 24.26 2.21 -6.73
C VAL A 164 23.08 1.21 -6.64
N SER A 165 22.71 0.55 -7.73
CA SER A 165 21.41 -0.15 -7.87
C SER A 165 21.38 -1.63 -7.46
N ALA A 166 22.36 -2.15 -6.72
CA ALA A 166 22.30 -3.52 -6.17
C ALA A 166 21.29 -3.60 -5.01
N GLY A 167 19.99 -3.46 -5.30
CA GLY A 167 18.92 -3.61 -4.30
C GLY A 167 17.60 -2.89 -4.59
N VAL A 168 17.47 -2.12 -5.68
CA VAL A 168 16.23 -1.39 -5.98
C VAL A 168 15.41 -2.17 -7.00
N SER A 169 14.26 -2.70 -6.59
CA SER A 169 13.25 -3.22 -7.51
C SER A 169 12.59 -2.04 -8.23
N SER A 170 12.85 -1.87 -9.52
CA SER A 170 12.11 -0.92 -10.34
C SER A 170 10.78 -1.55 -10.77
N GLY A 171 9.67 -0.93 -10.37
CA GLY A 171 8.35 -1.21 -10.91
C GLY A 171 7.94 -0.07 -11.83
N THR A 172 7.57 -0.38 -13.07
CA THR A 172 6.95 0.61 -13.97
C THR A 172 5.47 0.67 -13.65
N VAL A 173 5.05 1.70 -12.92
CA VAL A 173 3.62 1.99 -12.72
C VAL A 173 3.11 2.73 -13.95
N SER A 174 2.37 2.05 -14.82
CA SER A 174 1.63 2.71 -15.89
C SER A 174 0.39 3.37 -15.29
N VAL A 175 0.44 4.69 -15.08
CA VAL A 175 -0.75 5.47 -14.73
C VAL A 175 -1.48 5.81 -16.02
N GLN A 176 -2.80 5.57 -16.10
CA GLN A 176 -3.61 6.09 -17.19
C GLN A 176 -3.51 7.61 -17.21
N ARG A 177 -2.83 8.15 -18.22
CA ARG A 177 -2.73 9.60 -18.46
C ARG A 177 -4.06 10.09 -19.06
N ALA A 178 -4.45 11.31 -18.70
CA ALA A 178 -5.65 12.01 -19.20
C ALA A 178 -7.03 11.48 -18.74
N ALA A 179 -7.13 10.71 -17.65
CA ALA A 179 -8.43 10.40 -17.06
C ALA A 179 -9.01 11.65 -16.34
N LEU A 180 -10.12 12.17 -16.85
CA LEU A 180 -10.92 13.18 -16.16
C LEU A 180 -11.80 12.46 -15.14
N HIS A 181 -11.60 12.74 -13.85
CA HIS A 181 -12.35 12.10 -12.78
C HIS A 181 -13.42 13.05 -12.25
N SER A 182 -14.69 12.70 -12.42
CA SER A 182 -15.78 13.39 -11.71
C SER A 182 -15.77 12.97 -10.22
N PRO A 183 -16.21 13.84 -9.30
CA PRO A 183 -16.33 13.48 -7.88
C PRO A 183 -17.13 12.19 -7.66
N TYR A 184 -18.22 12.00 -8.41
CA TYR A 184 -19.04 10.78 -8.37
C TYR A 184 -18.26 9.53 -8.81
N SER A 185 -17.45 9.63 -9.88
CA SER A 185 -16.61 8.52 -10.35
C SER A 185 -15.54 8.14 -9.33
N LEU A 186 -14.99 9.12 -8.59
CA LEU A 186 -14.02 8.88 -7.52
C LEU A 186 -14.67 8.17 -6.34
N PHE A 187 -15.89 8.57 -5.94
CA PHE A 187 -16.64 7.88 -4.89
C PHE A 187 -16.95 6.42 -5.25
N ALA A 188 -17.40 6.17 -6.48
CA ALA A 188 -17.65 4.82 -6.95
C ALA A 188 -16.36 3.97 -6.96
N ALA A 189 -15.24 4.53 -7.43
CA ALA A 189 -13.95 3.86 -7.43
C ALA A 189 -13.41 3.60 -6.02
N ALA A 190 -13.66 4.52 -5.08
CA ALA A 190 -13.27 4.35 -3.68
C ALA A 190 -14.07 3.23 -3.01
N ARG A 191 -15.40 3.20 -3.20
CA ARG A 191 -16.26 2.11 -2.71
C ARG A 191 -15.85 0.75 -3.25
N LYS A 192 -15.47 0.70 -4.53
CA LYS A 192 -14.95 -0.52 -5.15
C LYS A 192 -13.65 -0.97 -4.49
N ARG A 193 -12.70 -0.06 -4.30
CA ARG A 193 -11.42 -0.35 -3.63
C ARG A 193 -11.60 -0.80 -2.19
N THR A 194 -12.51 -0.19 -1.43
CA THR A 194 -12.80 -0.64 -0.05
C THR A 194 -13.41 -2.03 -0.04
N ALA A 195 -14.34 -2.33 -0.95
CA ALA A 195 -14.92 -3.67 -1.07
C ALA A 195 -13.87 -4.72 -1.45
N GLU A 196 -12.99 -4.43 -2.42
CA GLU A 196 -11.88 -5.31 -2.82
C GLU A 196 -10.90 -5.54 -1.65
N GLN A 197 -10.57 -4.50 -0.88
CA GLN A 197 -9.71 -4.62 0.30
C GLN A 197 -10.36 -5.44 1.42
N GLU A 198 -11.66 -5.26 1.66
CA GLU A 198 -12.42 -6.05 2.63
C GLU A 198 -12.50 -7.52 2.20
N GLU A 199 -12.74 -7.79 0.92
CA GLU A 199 -12.75 -9.14 0.37
C GLU A 199 -11.37 -9.79 0.48
N GLU A 200 -10.30 -9.08 0.11
CA GLU A 200 -8.94 -9.61 0.23
C GLU A 200 -8.57 -9.84 1.71
N ALA A 201 -8.97 -8.95 2.61
CA ALA A 201 -8.78 -9.14 4.05
C ALA A 201 -9.57 -10.35 4.58
N ALA A 202 -10.81 -10.56 4.11
CA ALA A 202 -11.62 -11.73 4.44
C ALA A 202 -10.98 -13.02 3.91
N GLN A 203 -10.52 -13.03 2.66
CA GLN A 203 -9.79 -14.16 2.07
C GLN A 203 -8.49 -14.46 2.85
N ARG A 204 -7.73 -13.43 3.25
CA ARG A 204 -6.53 -13.60 4.08
C ARG A 204 -6.87 -14.18 5.47
N ARG A 205 -7.96 -13.74 6.10
CA ARG A 205 -8.45 -14.30 7.38
C ARG A 205 -8.87 -15.76 7.22
N ALA A 206 -9.65 -16.09 6.20
CA ALA A 206 -10.08 -17.45 5.89
C ALA A 206 -8.88 -18.39 5.64
N ARG A 207 -7.89 -17.98 4.84
CA ARG A 207 -6.64 -18.73 4.61
C ARG A 207 -5.86 -18.99 5.91
N LYS A 208 -5.83 -18.02 6.83
CA LYS A 208 -5.20 -18.21 8.14
C LYS A 208 -5.94 -19.24 8.99
N MET A 209 -7.28 -19.19 9.04
CA MET A 209 -8.08 -20.16 9.79
C MET A 209 -7.91 -21.58 9.25
N ALA A 210 -8.03 -21.76 7.93
CA ALA A 210 -7.82 -23.05 7.27
C ALA A 210 -6.40 -23.62 7.52
N ARG A 211 -5.38 -22.76 7.58
CA ARG A 211 -4.01 -23.19 7.93
C ARG A 211 -3.90 -23.67 9.39
N MET A 212 -4.63 -23.04 10.31
CA MET A 212 -4.66 -23.46 11.73
C MET A 212 -5.38 -24.80 11.88
N GLU A 213 -6.53 -24.97 11.22
CA GLU A 213 -7.29 -26.23 11.21
C GLU A 213 -6.47 -27.37 10.61
N ASN A 214 -5.82 -27.17 9.46
CA ASN A 214 -4.95 -28.18 8.86
C ASN A 214 -3.77 -28.55 9.76
N LYS A 215 -3.20 -27.60 10.51
CA LYS A 215 -2.16 -27.90 11.50
C LYS A 215 -2.71 -28.73 12.65
N ALA A 216 -3.88 -28.38 13.19
CA ALA A 216 -4.52 -29.13 14.28
C ALA A 216 -4.87 -30.56 13.84
N ALA A 217 -5.46 -30.72 12.64
CA ALA A 217 -5.76 -32.02 12.06
C ALA A 217 -4.50 -32.87 11.85
N LYS A 218 -3.39 -32.26 11.40
CA LYS A 218 -2.11 -32.95 11.26
C LYS A 218 -1.55 -33.44 12.59
N VAL A 219 -1.63 -32.63 13.65
CA VAL A 219 -1.22 -33.03 15.01
C VAL A 219 -2.05 -34.23 15.47
N LYS A 220 -3.37 -34.14 15.37
CA LYS A 220 -4.29 -35.22 15.74
C LYS A 220 -4.01 -36.52 14.96
N CYS A 221 -3.78 -36.42 13.64
CA CYS A 221 -3.41 -37.57 12.81
C CYS A 221 -2.09 -38.21 13.24
N VAL A 222 -1.08 -37.41 13.64
CA VAL A 222 0.19 -37.94 14.15
C VAL A 222 0.01 -38.63 15.50
N GLU A 223 -0.81 -38.08 16.39
CA GLU A 223 -1.15 -38.68 17.69
C GLU A 223 -1.91 -40.01 17.53
N GLU A 224 -2.93 -40.05 16.67
CA GLU A 224 -3.67 -41.27 16.35
C GLU A 224 -2.75 -42.33 15.72
N ALA A 225 -1.87 -41.93 14.79
CA ALA A 225 -0.89 -42.84 14.22
C ALA A 225 0.12 -43.35 15.26
N ALA A 226 0.53 -42.52 16.23
CA ALA A 226 1.40 -42.93 17.33
C ALA A 226 0.68 -43.92 18.27
N ALA A 227 -0.56 -43.65 18.64
CA ALA A 227 -1.38 -44.57 19.45
C ALA A 227 -1.57 -45.92 18.75
N ALA A 228 -1.90 -45.91 17.45
CA ALA A 228 -2.01 -47.12 16.64
C ALA A 228 -0.69 -47.91 16.58
N ARG A 229 0.47 -47.23 16.55
CA ARG A 229 1.79 -47.88 16.58
C ARG A 229 2.06 -48.61 17.90
N LEU A 230 1.60 -48.08 19.03
CA LEU A 230 1.74 -48.74 20.33
C LEU A 230 0.95 -50.05 20.41
N LEU A 231 -0.21 -50.11 19.75
CA LEU A 231 -1.02 -51.34 19.65
C LEU A 231 -0.36 -52.44 18.79
N LEU A 232 0.68 -52.11 18.03
CA LEU A 232 1.44 -53.05 17.21
C LEU A 232 2.68 -53.61 17.93
N ILE A 233 2.98 -53.18 19.15
CA ILE A 233 4.15 -53.64 19.91
C ILE A 233 3.79 -54.90 20.70
N CYS A 234 4.73 -55.85 20.78
CA CYS A 234 4.61 -57.04 21.61
C CYS A 234 4.45 -56.66 23.09
N ARG A 235 3.39 -57.13 23.74
CA ARG A 235 3.11 -56.82 25.15
C ARG A 235 4.08 -57.49 26.13
N ALA A 236 4.72 -58.58 25.74
CA ALA A 236 5.67 -59.29 26.58
C ALA A 236 7.06 -58.63 26.60
N CYS A 237 7.62 -58.27 25.45
CA CYS A 237 8.98 -57.73 25.37
C CYS A 237 9.07 -56.23 25.10
N ALA A 238 7.98 -55.56 24.75
CA ALA A 238 7.92 -54.13 24.39
C ALA A 238 8.85 -53.67 23.23
N VAL A 239 9.59 -54.58 22.60
CA VAL A 239 10.60 -54.27 21.57
C VAL A 239 10.15 -54.70 20.18
N SER A 240 9.55 -55.89 20.06
CA SER A 240 9.12 -56.40 18.75
C SER A 240 7.87 -55.68 18.25
N ARG A 241 7.84 -55.30 16.96
CA ARG A 241 6.69 -54.64 16.32
C ARG A 241 6.07 -55.52 15.24
N HIS A 242 4.75 -55.70 15.30
CA HIS A 242 3.97 -56.46 14.34
C HIS A 242 3.89 -55.70 13.01
N ARG A 243 4.32 -56.34 11.92
CA ARG A 243 4.31 -55.79 10.55
C ARG A 243 3.39 -56.54 9.60
N GLY A 244 2.51 -57.39 10.12
CA GLY A 244 1.78 -58.40 9.34
C GLY A 244 2.62 -59.67 9.15
N GLY A 245 1.95 -60.82 9.18
CA GLY A 245 2.56 -62.14 9.03
C GLY A 245 2.04 -63.16 10.05
N GLY A 246 2.02 -64.44 9.66
CA GLY A 246 1.70 -65.55 10.56
C GLY A 246 2.79 -65.75 11.60
N GLY A 247 2.41 -66.12 12.83
CA GLY A 247 3.35 -66.44 13.93
C GLY A 247 3.28 -65.52 15.15
N TRP A 248 2.49 -64.45 15.10
CA TRP A 248 2.14 -63.65 16.27
C TRP A 248 0.88 -64.18 16.93
N LYS A 249 0.82 -64.11 18.27
CA LYS A 249 -0.42 -64.36 19.01
C LYS A 249 -1.16 -63.04 19.15
N VAL A 250 -2.33 -62.91 18.55
CA VAL A 250 -3.09 -61.65 18.47
C VAL A 250 -4.49 -61.87 19.02
N CYS A 251 -4.91 -61.01 19.94
CA CYS A 251 -6.29 -61.00 20.43
C CYS A 251 -7.20 -60.40 19.36
N LEU A 252 -8.41 -60.95 19.20
CA LEU A 252 -9.41 -60.47 18.25
C LEU A 252 -9.91 -59.06 18.57
N CYS A 253 -9.73 -58.56 19.81
CA CYS A 253 -10.00 -57.16 20.15
C CYS A 253 -9.00 -56.17 19.52
N GLY A 254 -7.90 -56.65 18.92
CA GLY A 254 -6.88 -55.84 18.28
C GLY A 254 -5.88 -55.15 19.21
N ASN A 255 -6.15 -55.14 20.53
CA ASN A 255 -5.41 -54.38 21.55
C ASN A 255 -4.30 -55.16 22.27
N TRP A 256 -4.19 -56.46 22.03
CA TRP A 256 -3.15 -57.31 22.62
C TRP A 256 -2.48 -58.18 21.57
N ARG A 257 -1.14 -58.23 21.60
CA ARG A 257 -0.31 -59.02 20.69
C ARG A 257 0.97 -59.49 21.40
N ALA A 258 1.44 -60.70 21.09
CA ALA A 258 2.76 -61.20 21.47
C ALA A 258 3.51 -61.71 20.23
N CYS A 259 4.81 -61.43 20.17
CA CYS A 259 5.66 -61.85 19.05
C CYS A 259 5.96 -63.34 19.09
N SER A 260 6.42 -63.88 17.96
CA SER A 260 6.75 -65.29 17.80
C SER A 260 7.78 -65.82 18.78
N LYS A 261 8.64 -64.96 19.34
CA LYS A 261 9.65 -65.33 20.36
C LYS A 261 9.06 -65.42 21.76
N CYS A 262 8.16 -64.51 22.11
CA CYS A 262 7.62 -64.41 23.47
C CYS A 262 6.29 -65.16 23.65
N LYS A 263 5.61 -65.56 22.58
CA LYS A 263 4.27 -66.17 22.66
C LYS A 263 4.21 -67.44 23.52
N ASP A 264 5.33 -68.15 23.63
CA ASP A 264 5.46 -69.43 24.36
C ASP A 264 6.25 -69.28 25.68
N GLU A 265 6.66 -68.06 26.04
CA GLU A 265 7.33 -67.79 27.31
C GLU A 265 6.33 -67.83 28.48
N PHE A 266 6.74 -68.42 29.62
CA PHE A 266 5.90 -68.55 30.81
C PHE A 266 5.39 -67.21 31.36
N SER A 267 6.20 -66.14 31.24
CA SER A 267 5.84 -64.76 31.59
C SER A 267 4.67 -64.21 30.75
N THR A 268 4.52 -64.68 29.52
CA THR A 268 3.45 -64.25 28.60
C THR A 268 2.10 -64.85 28.99
N SER A 269 2.07 -66.05 29.58
CA SER A 269 0.84 -66.68 30.07
C SER A 269 0.15 -65.85 31.16
N GLY A 270 0.92 -65.24 32.07
CA GLY A 270 0.39 -64.31 33.08
C GLY A 270 -0.19 -63.04 32.44
N LEU A 271 0.50 -62.47 31.46
CA LEU A 271 0.02 -61.28 30.72
C LEU A 271 -1.23 -61.56 29.87
N ILE A 272 -1.40 -62.80 29.40
CA ILE A 272 -2.61 -63.25 28.71
C ILE A 272 -3.79 -63.31 29.69
N ALA A 273 -3.59 -63.90 30.88
CA ALA A 273 -4.64 -64.01 31.88
C ALA A 273 -5.16 -62.62 32.31
N THR A 274 -4.24 -61.69 32.64
CA THR A 274 -4.61 -60.30 33.00
C THR A 274 -5.33 -59.56 31.87
N HIS A 275 -4.99 -59.84 30.61
CA HIS A 275 -5.72 -59.27 29.47
C HIS A 275 -7.13 -59.85 29.34
N MET A 276 -7.28 -61.16 29.52
CA MET A 276 -8.56 -61.87 29.40
C MET A 276 -9.56 -61.53 30.51
N GLU A 277 -9.10 -61.13 31.69
CA GLU A 277 -9.96 -60.58 32.75
C GLU A 277 -10.81 -59.39 32.27
N ASN A 278 -10.28 -58.62 31.31
CA ASN A 278 -10.91 -57.41 30.79
C ASN A 278 -11.26 -57.52 29.29
N CYS A 279 -11.13 -58.71 28.69
CA CYS A 279 -11.34 -58.91 27.27
C CYS A 279 -11.97 -60.26 26.94
N SER A 280 -13.19 -60.23 26.38
CA SER A 280 -13.96 -61.41 25.97
C SER A 280 -13.69 -61.88 24.53
N ALA A 281 -12.86 -61.17 23.77
CA ALA A 281 -12.71 -61.37 22.33
C ALA A 281 -11.92 -62.64 21.95
N GLY A 282 -11.11 -63.20 22.85
CA GLY A 282 -10.31 -64.39 22.58
C GLY A 282 -9.13 -64.18 21.62
N PHE A 283 -8.29 -65.20 21.43
CA PHE A 283 -7.10 -65.15 20.57
C PHE A 283 -7.35 -65.88 19.26
N GLY A 284 -7.05 -65.22 18.13
CA GLY A 284 -7.08 -65.86 16.82
C GLY A 284 -5.80 -66.65 16.58
N GLY A 285 -5.92 -67.89 16.11
CA GLY A 285 -4.83 -68.69 15.58
C GLY A 285 -4.92 -68.77 14.07
N SER A 286 -3.89 -68.33 13.35
CA SER A 286 -3.61 -68.85 12.02
C SER A 286 -2.94 -70.20 12.21
N SER A 287 -3.74 -71.26 12.33
CA SER A 287 -3.29 -72.63 12.16
C SER A 287 -3.38 -72.97 10.67
N GLU A 288 -2.19 -73.07 10.06
CA GLU A 288 -1.85 -73.54 8.70
C GLU A 288 -2.37 -72.73 7.50
#